data_AF-A0A251SGX4-F1
#
_entry.id   AF-A0A251SGX4-F1
#
_cell.length_a   1.000
_cell.length_b   1.000
_cell.length_c   1.000
_cell.angle_alpha   90.00
_cell.angle_beta   90.00
_cell.angle_gamma   90.00
#
_symmetry.space_group_name_H-M   'P 1'
#
loop_
_entity.id
_entity.type
_entity.pdbx_description
1 polymer ?
#
loop_
_entity_poly.entity_id
_entity_poly.type
_entity_poly.pdbx_seq_one_letter_code
_entity_poly.pdbx_strand_id
1 'polypeptide(L)'
;MAHKVFIGDLTTNALMKFPVLEELNLYAIIISKEEIETVGRYCPMLKTLKVNSRGYAGSLMRYNEIAIAIGQNLLGIRHLELIGNKMTNVGLRVILDNCHHLETLDLRECFYIDLKGDLGKQCSKQIKYLKLPNDSLEGCPYLWIISKEDYQDSGDNNDGYDSYESY
;
A
#
# COMPACT_ATOMS: atom_id res chain seq x y z
N MET A 1 5.63 -2.79 22.61
CA MET A 1 5.03 -2.71 21.27
C MET A 1 5.42 -3.96 20.51
N ALA A 2 4.44 -4.72 20.01
CA ALA A 2 4.72 -5.87 19.17
C ALA A 2 4.85 -5.40 17.71
N HIS A 3 6.08 -5.37 17.19
CA HIS A 3 6.36 -4.99 15.80
C HIS A 3 6.52 -6.26 14.98
N LYS A 4 5.77 -6.39 13.88
CA LYS A 4 5.88 -7.51 12.94
C LYS A 4 6.01 -7.00 11.51
N VAL A 5 6.92 -7.61 10.77
CA VAL A 5 7.13 -7.41 9.34
C VAL A 5 6.73 -8.70 8.66
N PHE A 6 5.86 -8.61 7.66
CA PHE A 6 5.46 -9.75 6.83
C PHE A 6 6.02 -9.56 5.42
N ILE A 7 6.55 -10.65 4.87
CA ILE A 7 7.03 -10.75 3.49
C ILE A 7 6.33 -12.00 2.91
N GLY A 8 5.34 -11.82 2.04
CA GLY A 8 4.43 -12.88 1.53
C GLY A 8 2.94 -12.66 1.85
N ASP A 9 2.07 -13.59 1.43
CA ASP A 9 0.60 -13.48 1.54
C ASP A 9 0.09 -13.42 3.00
N LEU A 10 -0.96 -12.64 3.25
CA LEU A 10 -1.52 -12.41 4.58
C LEU A 10 -2.61 -13.44 4.91
N THR A 11 -2.23 -14.63 5.37
CA THR A 11 -3.24 -15.65 5.71
C THR A 11 -4.10 -15.27 6.93
N THR A 12 -5.42 -15.46 6.81
CA THR A 12 -6.42 -15.26 7.88
C THR A 12 -6.05 -15.95 9.21
N ASN A 13 -5.49 -17.15 9.13
CA ASN A 13 -5.03 -17.94 10.28
C ASN A 13 -3.89 -17.29 11.07
N ALA A 14 -3.03 -16.50 10.40
CA ALA A 14 -1.98 -15.76 11.08
C ALA A 14 -2.55 -14.56 11.85
N LEU A 15 -3.47 -13.81 11.25
CA LEU A 15 -4.07 -12.61 11.86
C LEU A 15 -4.89 -12.91 13.11
N MET A 16 -5.64 -14.03 13.13
CA MET A 16 -6.40 -14.46 14.31
C MET A 16 -5.53 -14.67 15.56
N LYS A 17 -4.23 -14.86 15.41
CA LYS A 17 -3.30 -15.06 16.52
C LYS A 17 -2.79 -13.75 17.15
N PHE A 18 -3.13 -12.59 16.57
CA PHE A 18 -2.61 -11.29 17.00
C PHE A 18 -3.72 -10.24 17.24
N PRO A 19 -4.68 -10.47 18.14
CA PRO A 19 -5.76 -9.50 18.42
C PRO A 19 -5.27 -8.16 19.01
N VAL A 20 -4.05 -8.14 19.57
CA VAL A 20 -3.40 -6.97 20.15
C VAL A 20 -2.40 -6.30 19.19
N LEU A 21 -2.41 -6.66 17.91
CA LEU A 21 -1.51 -6.07 16.91
C LEU A 21 -1.83 -4.58 16.75
N GLU A 22 -0.83 -3.72 16.99
CA GLU A 22 -0.98 -2.27 16.85
C GLU A 22 -0.37 -1.74 15.53
N GLU A 23 0.58 -2.47 14.94
CA GLU A 23 1.27 -2.07 13.72
C GLU A 23 1.42 -3.26 12.76
N LEU A 24 1.03 -3.05 11.50
CA LEU A 24 1.17 -4.01 10.41
C LEU A 24 1.88 -3.33 9.23
N ASN A 25 3.04 -3.87 8.86
CA ASN A 25 3.86 -3.35 7.77
C ASN A 25 3.99 -4.40 6.65
N LEU A 26 3.52 -4.05 5.47
CA LEU A 26 3.50 -4.85 4.25
C LEU A 26 4.26 -4.12 3.14
N TYR A 27 5.21 -4.80 2.52
CA TYR A 27 6.09 -4.26 1.48
C TYR A 27 6.14 -5.22 0.30
N ALA A 28 5.97 -4.70 -0.91
CA ALA A 28 5.99 -5.50 -2.15
C ALA A 28 4.99 -6.67 -2.15
N ILE A 29 3.88 -6.54 -1.40
CA ILE A 29 2.80 -7.53 -1.33
C ILE A 29 1.56 -6.92 -1.97
N ILE A 30 0.90 -7.70 -2.84
CA ILE A 30 -0.44 -7.38 -3.32
C ILE A 30 -1.40 -7.82 -2.22
N ILE A 31 -2.03 -6.86 -1.55
CA ILE A 31 -3.09 -7.14 -0.59
C ILE A 31 -4.45 -7.04 -1.26
N SER A 32 -5.35 -7.96 -0.96
CA SER A 32 -6.74 -7.96 -1.42
C SER A 32 -7.65 -7.14 -0.50
N LYS A 33 -8.84 -6.81 -1.00
CA LYS A 33 -9.90 -6.18 -0.20
C LYS A 33 -10.28 -7.06 1.00
N GLU A 34 -10.45 -8.35 0.76
CA GLU A 34 -10.86 -9.34 1.76
C GLU A 34 -9.81 -9.50 2.88
N GLU A 35 -8.53 -9.35 2.54
CA GLU A 35 -7.44 -9.37 3.53
C GLU A 35 -7.51 -8.13 4.44
N ILE A 36 -7.79 -6.93 3.91
CA ILE A 36 -8.00 -5.73 4.73
C ILE A 36 -9.23 -5.88 5.63
N GLU A 37 -10.35 -6.41 5.11
CA GLU A 37 -11.54 -6.69 5.92
C GLU A 37 -11.23 -7.67 7.05
N THR A 38 -10.43 -8.69 6.76
CA THR A 38 -9.94 -9.67 7.73
C THR A 38 -9.08 -9.00 8.81
N VAL A 39 -8.18 -8.10 8.43
CA VAL A 39 -7.37 -7.31 9.38
C VAL A 39 -8.28 -6.50 10.30
N GLY A 40 -9.26 -5.78 9.76
CA GLY A 40 -10.19 -4.99 10.58
C GLY A 40 -11.03 -5.83 11.52
N ARG A 41 -11.39 -7.06 11.13
CA ARG A 41 -12.12 -8.00 11.98
C ARG A 41 -11.27 -8.55 13.13
N TYR A 42 -10.02 -8.93 12.86
CA TYR A 42 -9.22 -9.69 13.83
C TYR A 42 -8.16 -8.87 14.56
N CYS A 43 -7.82 -7.67 14.09
CA CYS A 43 -6.83 -6.78 14.69
C CYS A 43 -7.47 -5.44 15.11
N PRO A 44 -8.43 -5.43 16.06
CA PRO A 44 -9.18 -4.22 16.41
C PRO A 44 -8.32 -3.11 17.05
N MET A 45 -7.11 -3.45 17.53
CA MET A 45 -6.17 -2.52 18.13
C MET A 45 -5.19 -1.90 17.12
N LEU A 46 -5.33 -2.19 15.83
CA LEU A 46 -4.42 -1.71 14.81
C LEU A 46 -4.51 -0.19 14.69
N LYS A 47 -3.36 0.48 14.85
CA LYS A 47 -3.20 1.93 14.77
C LYS A 47 -2.34 2.35 13.58
N THR A 48 -1.44 1.48 13.15
CA THR A 48 -0.52 1.73 12.05
C THR A 48 -0.66 0.65 10.99
N LEU A 49 -0.91 1.07 9.76
CA LEU A 49 -0.92 0.19 8.59
C LEU A 49 0.00 0.81 7.53
N LYS A 50 0.95 0.02 7.04
CA LYS A 50 1.80 0.38 5.91
C LYS A 50 1.60 -0.67 4.83
N VAL A 51 1.11 -0.26 3.66
CA VAL A 51 0.97 -1.10 2.48
C VAL A 51 1.66 -0.38 1.34
N ASN A 52 2.96 -0.65 1.20
CA ASN A 52 3.81 0.08 0.28
C ASN A 52 4.26 -0.81 -0.87
N SER A 53 4.07 -0.33 -2.09
CA SER A 53 4.60 -0.92 -3.32
C SER A 53 5.28 0.15 -4.16
N ARG A 54 5.87 -0.26 -5.28
CA ARG A 54 6.31 0.70 -6.29
C ARG A 54 5.10 1.26 -7.03
N GLY A 55 5.01 2.58 -7.14
CA GLY A 55 4.05 3.23 -8.01
C GLY A 55 4.49 3.15 -9.47
N TYR A 56 3.54 2.88 -10.37
CA TYR A 56 3.79 2.89 -11.81
C TYR A 56 2.78 3.81 -12.51
N ALA A 57 3.24 4.98 -12.96
CA ALA A 57 2.41 6.00 -13.59
C ALA A 57 1.85 5.59 -14.97
N GLY A 58 2.43 4.57 -15.61
CA GLY A 58 1.99 4.09 -16.94
C GLY A 58 0.82 3.10 -16.91
N SER A 59 0.33 2.71 -15.73
CA SER A 59 -0.81 1.79 -15.61
C SER A 59 -2.12 2.52 -15.96
N LEU A 60 -2.97 1.90 -16.77
CA LEU A 60 -4.34 2.42 -16.99
C LEU A 60 -5.31 1.99 -15.87
N MET A 61 -4.89 1.01 -15.06
CA MET A 61 -5.72 0.39 -14.05
C MET A 61 -5.67 1.16 -12.72
N ARG A 62 -6.85 1.46 -12.17
CA ARG A 62 -7.07 2.24 -10.95
C ARG A 62 -7.93 1.43 -9.99
N TYR A 63 -7.59 1.44 -8.71
CA TYR A 63 -8.24 0.59 -7.72
C TYR A 63 -8.53 1.35 -6.44
N ASN A 64 -9.82 1.54 -6.14
CA ASN A 64 -10.25 2.14 -4.88
C ASN A 64 -10.63 1.10 -3.83
N GLU A 65 -10.67 -0.19 -4.18
CA GLU A 65 -11.19 -1.26 -3.31
C GLU A 65 -10.44 -1.38 -1.99
N ILE A 66 -9.11 -1.27 -2.02
CA ILE A 66 -8.28 -1.29 -0.80
C ILE A 66 -8.56 -0.07 0.07
N ALA A 67 -8.61 1.13 -0.53
CA ALA A 67 -8.93 2.36 0.19
C ALA A 67 -10.34 2.33 0.82
N ILE A 68 -11.32 1.77 0.08
CA ILE A 68 -12.68 1.57 0.57
C ILE A 68 -12.68 0.59 1.74
N ALA A 69 -11.99 -0.55 1.62
CA ALA A 69 -11.90 -1.55 2.67
C ALA A 69 -11.27 -0.97 3.94
N ILE A 70 -10.19 -0.19 3.80
CA ILE A 70 -9.54 0.52 4.91
C ILE A 70 -10.54 1.46 5.59
N GLY A 71 -11.17 2.35 4.80
CA GLY A 71 -12.14 3.32 5.32
C GLY A 71 -13.35 2.68 6.00
N GLN A 72 -13.75 1.47 5.59
CA GLN A 72 -14.91 0.79 6.18
C GLN A 72 -14.57 -0.07 7.40
N ASN A 73 -13.34 -0.56 7.52
CA ASN A 73 -13.00 -1.60 8.51
C ASN A 73 -11.93 -1.18 9.52
N LEU A 74 -11.11 -0.16 9.24
CA LEU A 74 -9.98 0.26 10.06
C LEU A 74 -10.21 1.63 10.70
N LEU A 75 -11.36 1.85 11.31
CA LEU A 75 -11.81 3.16 11.82
C LEU A 75 -10.91 3.74 12.93
N GLY A 76 -10.17 2.88 13.65
CA GLY A 76 -9.22 3.26 14.70
C GLY A 76 -7.82 3.65 14.22
N ILE A 77 -7.58 3.62 12.90
CA ILE A 77 -6.25 3.86 12.32
C ILE A 77 -5.79 5.30 12.57
N ARG A 78 -4.50 5.46 12.87
CA ARG A 78 -3.84 6.74 13.16
C ARG A 78 -2.69 7.05 12.22
N HIS A 79 -2.05 6.02 11.68
CA HIS A 79 -0.97 6.14 10.71
C HIS A 79 -1.24 5.21 9.54
N LEU A 80 -1.28 5.79 8.34
CA LEU A 80 -1.50 5.06 7.10
C LEU A 80 -0.43 5.41 6.06
N GLU A 81 0.28 4.41 5.57
CA GLU A 81 1.15 4.53 4.40
C GLU A 81 0.58 3.67 3.27
N LEU A 82 0.38 4.29 2.11
CA LEU A 82 -0.15 3.64 0.91
C LEU A 82 0.75 3.93 -0.29
N ILE A 83 2.06 3.90 -0.09
CA ILE A 83 3.00 4.37 -1.12
C ILE A 83 2.87 3.51 -2.37
N GLY A 84 2.76 4.16 -3.53
CA GLY A 84 2.58 3.51 -4.83
C GLY A 84 1.17 3.00 -5.10
N ASN A 85 0.20 3.24 -4.19
CA ASN A 85 -1.16 2.78 -4.37
C ASN A 85 -1.85 3.49 -5.54
N LYS A 86 -2.66 2.72 -6.29
CA LYS A 86 -3.33 3.19 -7.52
C LYS A 86 -4.74 3.77 -7.29
N MET A 87 -5.06 4.15 -6.05
CA MET A 87 -6.35 4.77 -5.72
C MET A 87 -6.50 6.15 -6.35
N THR A 88 -7.75 6.55 -6.57
CA THR A 88 -8.11 7.90 -7.01
C THR A 88 -8.60 8.74 -5.84
N ASN A 89 -8.98 9.98 -6.12
CA ASN A 89 -9.67 10.87 -5.18
C ASN A 89 -10.89 10.23 -4.52
N VAL A 90 -11.57 9.28 -5.18
CA VAL A 90 -12.71 8.55 -4.61
C VAL A 90 -12.27 7.68 -3.42
N GLY A 91 -11.20 6.89 -3.59
CA GLY A 91 -10.67 6.07 -2.50
C GLY A 91 -10.16 6.92 -1.33
N LEU A 92 -9.41 7.99 -1.63
CA LEU A 92 -8.92 8.90 -0.60
C LEU A 92 -10.07 9.59 0.17
N ARG A 93 -11.13 10.00 -0.53
CA ARG A 93 -12.33 10.58 0.10
C ARG A 93 -12.92 9.62 1.14
N VAL A 94 -13.08 8.34 0.79
CA VAL A 94 -13.62 7.33 1.71
C VAL A 94 -12.75 7.18 2.96
N ILE A 95 -11.42 7.18 2.82
CA ILE A 95 -10.51 7.13 3.98
C ILE A 95 -10.73 8.35 4.88
N LEU A 96 -10.71 9.56 4.32
CA LEU A 96 -10.85 10.80 5.10
C LEU A 96 -12.21 10.90 5.78
N ASP A 97 -13.27 10.45 5.12
CA ASP A 97 -14.64 10.56 5.62
C ASP A 97 -14.96 9.55 6.73
N ASN A 98 -14.18 8.48 6.90
CA ASN A 98 -14.43 7.44 7.91
C ASN A 98 -13.32 7.32 8.97
N CYS A 99 -12.05 7.51 8.60
CA CYS A 99 -10.90 7.39 9.50
C CYS A 99 -10.60 8.71 10.23
N HIS A 100 -11.49 9.13 11.12
CA HIS A 100 -11.39 10.43 11.79
C HIS A 100 -10.21 10.59 12.75
N HIS A 101 -9.57 9.50 13.15
CA HIS A 101 -8.38 9.50 14.01
C HIS A 101 -7.05 9.48 13.25
N LEU A 102 -7.10 9.51 11.91
CA LEU A 102 -5.91 9.46 11.07
C LEU A 102 -5.08 10.75 11.22
N GLU A 103 -3.86 10.61 11.73
CA GLU A 103 -2.94 11.71 12.01
C GLU A 103 -1.81 11.78 10.97
N THR A 104 -1.35 10.62 10.49
CA THR A 104 -0.28 10.50 9.49
C THR A 104 -0.80 9.79 8.25
N LEU A 105 -0.59 10.40 7.09
CA LEU A 105 -0.93 9.82 5.79
C LEU A 105 0.21 10.01 4.79
N ASP A 106 0.72 8.91 4.26
CA ASP A 106 1.77 8.90 3.25
C ASP A 106 1.21 8.44 1.90
N LEU A 107 1.15 9.36 0.95
CA LEU A 107 0.60 9.16 -0.39
C LEU A 107 1.67 9.19 -1.48
N ARG A 108 2.97 9.12 -1.13
CA ARG A 108 4.03 9.15 -2.15
C ARG A 108 3.80 8.10 -3.22
N GLU A 109 4.10 8.43 -4.47
CA GLU A 109 3.82 7.63 -5.65
C GLU A 109 2.34 7.25 -5.92
N CYS A 110 1.37 7.81 -5.18
CA CYS A 110 -0.06 7.68 -5.51
C CYS A 110 -0.45 8.64 -6.65
N PHE A 111 0.04 8.38 -7.86
CA PHE A 111 -0.01 9.33 -8.98
C PHE A 111 -1.41 9.66 -9.52
N TYR A 112 -2.46 8.94 -9.12
CA TYR A 112 -3.83 9.21 -9.57
C TYR A 112 -4.64 10.09 -8.60
N ILE A 113 -3.99 10.62 -7.56
CA ILE A 113 -4.60 11.54 -6.62
C ILE A 113 -4.29 12.98 -7.07
N ASP A 114 -5.35 13.78 -7.22
CA ASP A 114 -5.24 15.22 -7.38
C ASP A 114 -5.71 15.91 -6.10
N LEU A 115 -4.76 16.51 -5.38
CA LEU A 115 -5.01 17.27 -4.15
C LEU A 115 -5.25 18.76 -4.40
N LYS A 116 -5.49 19.18 -5.65
CA LYS A 116 -6.00 20.53 -5.92
C LYS A 116 -7.44 20.66 -5.39
N GLY A 117 -7.78 21.85 -4.90
CA GLY A 117 -9.14 22.16 -4.44
C GLY A 117 -9.48 21.59 -3.07
N ASP A 118 -10.74 21.18 -2.90
CA ASP A 118 -11.31 20.91 -1.57
C ASP A 118 -10.82 19.62 -0.92
N LEU A 119 -10.47 18.60 -1.73
CA LEU A 119 -9.89 17.37 -1.20
C LEU A 119 -8.54 17.65 -0.52
N GLY A 120 -7.67 18.44 -1.16
CA GLY A 120 -6.41 18.88 -0.56
C GLY A 120 -6.61 19.71 0.70
N LYS A 121 -7.57 20.65 0.70
CA LYS A 121 -7.91 21.42 1.91
C LYS A 121 -8.36 20.50 3.06
N GLN A 122 -9.16 19.48 2.77
CA GLN A 122 -9.58 18.51 3.79
C GLN A 122 -8.39 17.71 4.31
N CYS A 123 -7.52 17.20 3.42
CA CYS A 123 -6.29 16.53 3.84
C CYS A 123 -5.47 17.42 4.78
N SER A 124 -5.15 18.65 4.39
CA SER A 124 -4.33 19.56 5.21
C SER A 124 -4.97 19.95 6.54
N LYS A 125 -6.30 19.91 6.65
CA LYS A 125 -7.02 20.19 7.89
C LYS A 125 -7.08 18.98 8.82
N GLN A 126 -7.28 17.79 8.27
CA GLN A 126 -7.51 16.56 9.04
C GLN A 126 -6.19 15.83 9.38
N ILE A 127 -5.22 15.86 8.47
CA ILE A 127 -3.98 15.10 8.56
C ILE A 127 -2.87 16.01 9.05
N LYS A 128 -2.25 15.62 10.17
CA LYS A 128 -1.15 16.37 10.79
C LYS A 128 0.17 16.18 10.04
N TYR A 129 0.45 14.96 9.59
CA TYR A 129 1.66 14.60 8.88
C TYR A 129 1.30 13.99 7.52
N LEU A 130 1.24 14.83 6.49
CA LEU A 130 0.89 14.45 5.13
C LEU A 130 2.14 14.41 4.25
N LYS A 131 2.35 13.31 3.52
CA LYS A 131 3.31 13.27 2.40
C LYS A 131 2.56 13.10 1.08
N LEU A 132 2.93 13.92 0.11
CA LEU A 132 2.23 14.07 -1.16
C LEU A 132 2.73 13.09 -2.23
N PRO A 133 1.94 12.83 -3.28
CA PRO A 133 2.30 11.89 -4.35
C PRO A 133 3.68 12.11 -4.99
N ASN A 134 4.13 13.35 -5.11
CA ASN A 134 5.41 13.69 -5.76
C ASN A 134 6.54 14.01 -4.77
N ASP A 135 6.32 13.82 -3.47
CA ASP A 135 7.39 14.03 -2.48
C ASP A 135 8.48 12.94 -2.62
N SER A 136 9.71 13.30 -2.26
CA SER A 136 10.85 12.37 -2.30
C SER A 136 10.59 11.11 -1.45
N LEU A 137 11.03 9.96 -1.97
CA LEU A 137 11.07 8.70 -1.23
C LEU A 137 12.25 8.61 -0.25
N GLU A 138 13.05 9.67 -0.11
CA GLU A 138 14.10 9.72 0.89
C GLU A 138 13.54 9.38 2.29
N GLY A 139 14.30 8.58 3.04
CA GLY A 139 13.87 8.05 4.33
C GLY A 139 12.84 6.91 4.26
N CYS A 140 12.47 6.41 3.07
CA CYS A 140 11.72 5.16 2.94
C CYS A 140 12.65 3.94 3.09
N PRO A 141 12.53 3.17 4.19
CA PRO A 141 13.41 2.01 4.41
C PRO A 141 13.20 0.87 3.40
N TYR A 142 12.09 0.86 2.66
CA TYR A 142 11.72 -0.22 1.76
C TYR A 142 12.16 -0.03 0.30
N LEU A 143 12.77 1.12 -0.05
CA LEU A 143 13.36 1.34 -1.38
C LEU A 143 14.33 0.22 -1.78
N TRP A 144 15.02 -0.36 -0.79
CA TRP A 144 16.03 -1.40 -0.95
C TRP A 144 15.42 -2.78 -1.27
N ILE A 145 14.17 -3.00 -0.85
CA ILE A 145 13.42 -4.24 -1.11
C ILE A 145 12.88 -4.19 -2.53
N ILE A 146 12.23 -3.09 -2.90
CA ILE A 146 11.66 -2.88 -4.24
C ILE A 146 12.75 -2.86 -5.32
N SER A 147 13.90 -2.22 -5.06
CA SER A 147 14.99 -2.15 -6.04
C SER A 147 15.59 -3.51 -6.40
N LYS A 148 15.37 -4.56 -5.59
CA LYS A 148 15.88 -5.91 -5.88
C LYS A 148 14.96 -6.71 -6.81
N GLU A 149 13.67 -6.41 -6.83
CA GLU A 149 12.68 -7.12 -7.66
C GLU A 149 12.78 -6.71 -9.14
N ASP A 150 13.19 -5.46 -9.44
CA ASP A 150 13.40 -4.99 -10.82
C ASP A 150 14.60 -5.65 -11.53
N TYR A 151 15.56 -6.21 -10.79
CA TYR A 151 16.72 -6.91 -11.37
C TYR A 151 16.43 -8.38 -11.70
N GLN A 152 15.21 -8.88 -11.47
CA GLN A 152 14.85 -10.26 -11.79
C GLN A 152 14.07 -10.45 -13.10
N ASP A 153 13.81 -9.37 -13.87
CA ASP A 153 13.13 -9.45 -15.18
C ASP A 153 14.02 -9.01 -16.36
N SER A 154 15.34 -9.21 -16.25
CA SER A 154 16.26 -8.98 -17.36
C SER A 154 17.34 -10.06 -17.46
N GLY A 155 16.94 -11.22 -17.98
CA GLY A 155 17.82 -12.27 -18.49
C GLY A 155 16.96 -13.43 -19.00
N ASP A 156 17.04 -13.90 -20.23
CA ASP A 156 18.02 -13.71 -21.29
C ASP A 156 17.35 -14.30 -22.54
N ASN A 157 16.79 -13.46 -23.42
CA ASN A 157 16.44 -13.93 -24.77
C ASN A 157 17.64 -13.63 -25.65
N ASN A 158 18.63 -14.53 -25.60
CA ASN A 158 19.71 -14.54 -26.56
C ASN A 158 19.54 -15.73 -27.49
N ASP A 159 19.39 -15.35 -28.75
CA ASP A 159 19.12 -16.15 -29.91
C ASP A 159 20.31 -17.09 -30.20
N GLY A 160 20.02 -18.36 -30.49
CA GLY A 160 21.03 -19.32 -30.94
C GLY A 160 20.43 -20.30 -31.93
N TYR A 161 20.52 -19.96 -33.21
CA TYR A 161 20.39 -20.92 -34.31
C TYR A 161 21.45 -22.02 -34.15
N ASP A 162 21.06 -23.29 -34.26
CA ASP A 162 21.90 -24.27 -34.93
C ASP A 162 21.08 -25.41 -35.55
N SER A 163 21.49 -25.81 -36.75
CA SER A 163 20.82 -26.72 -37.69
C SER A 163 21.52 -28.09 -37.78
N TYR A 164 20.74 -29.13 -38.15
CA TYR A 164 21.10 -30.52 -38.55
C TYR A 164 21.50 -31.47 -37.39
N GLU A 165 21.17 -32.77 -37.35
CA GLU A 165 20.90 -33.78 -38.39
C GLU A 165 19.78 -34.79 -38.03
N SER A 166 19.27 -35.41 -39.08
CA SER A 166 18.46 -36.63 -39.19
C SER A 166 19.12 -37.89 -38.62
N TYR A 167 18.31 -38.80 -38.06
CA TYR A 167 18.32 -40.24 -38.36
C TYR A 167 16.91 -40.80 -38.25
#